data_AF-A0A5N0GZY3-F1
#
_entry.id   AF-A0A5N0GZY3-F1
#
_cell.length_a   1.000
_cell.length_b   1.000
_cell.length_c   1.000
_cell.angle_alpha   90.00
_cell.angle_beta   90.00
_cell.angle_gamma   90.00
#
_symmetry.space_group_name_H-M   'P 1'
#
loop_
_entity.id
_entity.type
_entity.pdbx_description
1 polymer ?
#
loop_
_entity_poly.entity_id
_entity_poly.type
_entity_poly.pdbx_seq_one_letter_code
_entity_poly.pdbx_strand_id
1 'polypeptide(L)'
;MRGRLRVACGRAELPTAGVIDSQSVKAADTVGAAPRGYDAGKKINGRKRHIVVDTMGLLLVVVVTVASMQDRDGAFRLLAA
;
A
#
# COMPACT_ATOMS: atom_id res chain seq x y z
N MET A 1 -12.93 -11.77 -7.98
CA MET A 1 -12.39 -11.28 -9.28
C MET A 1 -10.93 -11.65 -9.50
N ARG A 2 -10.01 -11.41 -8.54
CA ARG A 2 -8.59 -11.76 -8.67
C ARG A 2 -8.30 -13.25 -8.92
N GLY A 3 -8.93 -14.15 -8.16
CA GLY A 3 -8.75 -15.60 -8.34
C GLY A 3 -9.03 -16.06 -9.78
N ARG A 4 -10.10 -15.55 -10.40
CA ARG A 4 -10.45 -15.84 -11.80
C ARG A 4 -9.38 -15.36 -12.79
N LEU A 5 -8.82 -14.16 -12.59
CA LEU A 5 -7.73 -13.65 -13.43
C LEU A 5 -6.47 -14.51 -13.29
N ARG A 6 -6.17 -14.98 -12.08
CA ARG A 6 -5.04 -15.88 -11.84
C ARG A 6 -5.23 -17.21 -12.56
N VAL A 7 -6.41 -17.83 -12.43
CA VAL A 7 -6.75 -19.08 -13.14
C VAL A 7 -6.71 -18.89 -14.66
N ALA A 8 -7.24 -17.78 -15.19
CA ALA A 8 -7.16 -17.45 -16.61
C ALA A 8 -5.72 -17.30 -17.12
N CYS A 9 -4.78 -16.90 -16.26
CA CYS A 9 -3.35 -16.84 -16.56
C CYS A 9 -2.58 -18.13 -16.17
N GLY A 10 -3.26 -19.25 -15.93
CA GLY A 10 -2.64 -20.54 -15.60
C GLY A 10 -1.97 -20.59 -14.23
N ARG A 11 -2.36 -19.72 -13.29
CA ARG A 11 -1.87 -19.70 -11.90
C ARG A 11 -2.91 -20.28 -10.95
N ALA A 12 -2.45 -20.76 -9.79
CA ALA A 12 -3.32 -21.13 -8.68
C ALA A 12 -4.19 -19.93 -8.24
N GLU A 13 -5.44 -20.22 -7.87
CA GLU A 13 -6.43 -19.20 -7.50
C GLU A 13 -5.95 -18.32 -6.33
N LEU A 14 -5.32 -18.94 -5.34
CA LEU A 14 -4.70 -18.25 -4.22
C LEU A 14 -3.21 -17.98 -4.50
N PRO A 15 -2.71 -16.75 -4.28
CA PRO A 15 -1.28 -16.47 -4.38
C PRO A 15 -0.53 -17.04 -3.18
N THR A 16 0.71 -17.49 -3.40
CA THR A 16 1.62 -18.01 -2.37
C THR A 16 2.69 -16.99 -1.95
N ALA A 17 2.81 -15.88 -2.67
CA ALA A 17 3.78 -14.82 -2.41
C ALA A 17 3.16 -13.45 -2.68
N GLY A 18 3.62 -12.45 -1.93
CA GLY A 18 3.25 -11.05 -2.09
C GLY A 18 4.47 -10.13 -2.07
N VAL A 19 4.37 -9.01 -2.79
CA VAL A 19 5.37 -7.95 -2.84
C VAL A 19 4.78 -6.72 -2.15
N ILE A 20 5.53 -6.15 -1.21
CA ILE A 20 5.12 -4.98 -0.42
C ILE A 20 5.90 -3.77 -0.90
N ASP A 21 5.20 -2.66 -1.14
CA ASP A 21 5.81 -1.36 -1.40
C ASP A 21 5.05 -0.23 -0.70
N SER A 22 5.75 0.89 -0.49
CA SER A 22 5.21 2.09 0.13
C SER A 22 5.42 3.33 -0.74
N GLN A 23 4.37 4.16 -0.85
CA GLN A 23 4.47 5.42 -1.57
C GLN A 23 3.83 6.58 -0.82
N SER A 24 4.61 7.63 -0.59
CA SER A 24 4.12 8.91 -0.08
C SER A 24 3.58 9.75 -1.24
N VAL A 25 2.40 10.32 -1.07
CA VAL A 25 1.71 11.15 -2.06
C VAL A 25 1.30 12.46 -1.40
N LYS A 26 1.54 13.58 -2.08
CA LYS A 26 1.15 14.91 -1.59
C LYS A 26 -0.37 14.94 -1.41
N ALA A 27 -0.82 15.40 -0.24
CA ALA A 27 -2.25 15.55 0.01
C ALA A 27 -2.79 16.78 -0.72
N ALA A 28 -4.06 16.71 -1.13
CA ALA A 28 -4.78 17.87 -1.64
C ALA A 28 -4.98 18.92 -0.53
N ASP A 29 -5.18 20.17 -0.91
CA ASP A 29 -5.34 21.28 0.04
C ASP A 29 -6.61 21.15 0.90
N THR A 30 -7.58 20.36 0.45
CA THR A 30 -8.81 20.01 1.19
C THR A 30 -8.58 18.96 2.30
N VAL A 31 -7.43 18.31 2.34
CA VAL A 31 -7.10 17.32 3.36
C VAL A 31 -6.55 18.02 4.60
N GLY A 32 -7.30 17.93 5.70
CA GLY A 32 -6.90 18.47 7.00
C GLY A 32 -5.55 17.94 7.50
N ALA A 33 -5.00 18.62 8.51
CA ALA A 33 -3.68 18.29 9.06
C ALA A 33 -3.61 16.91 9.73
N ALA A 34 -4.69 16.48 10.40
CA ALA A 34 -4.71 15.21 11.14
C ALA A 34 -4.45 13.96 10.27
N PRO A 35 -5.07 13.79 9.08
CA PRO A 35 -4.83 12.63 8.22
C PRO A 35 -3.66 12.82 7.23
N ARG A 36 -2.70 13.72 7.49
CA ARG A 36 -1.46 13.87 6.70
C ARG A 36 -0.24 13.97 7.61
N GLY A 37 0.94 13.72 7.05
CA GLY A 37 2.22 13.83 7.76
C GLY A 37 3.33 14.18 6.77
N TYR A 38 4.51 14.52 7.28
CA TYR A 38 5.64 14.91 6.44
C TYR A 38 6.65 13.77 6.31
N ASP A 39 6.85 13.32 5.07
CA ASP A 39 7.95 12.43 4.69
C ASP A 39 9.15 13.29 4.32
N ALA A 40 10.15 13.36 5.20
CA ALA A 40 11.35 14.17 4.99
C ALA A 40 12.23 13.63 3.85
N GLY A 41 12.27 12.31 3.64
CA GLY A 41 13.07 11.70 2.59
C GLY A 41 12.55 12.05 1.19
N LYS A 42 11.22 12.15 1.06
CA LYS A 42 10.56 12.53 -0.21
C LYS A 42 10.17 14.01 -0.28
N LYS A 43 10.31 14.76 0.82
CA LYS A 43 9.83 16.14 1.01
C LYS A 43 8.33 16.30 0.69
N ILE A 44 7.52 15.34 1.15
CA ILE A 44 6.08 15.27 0.87
C ILE A 44 5.28 15.49 2.14
N ASN A 45 4.42 16.52 2.15
CA ASN A 45 3.35 16.62 3.13
C ASN A 45 2.10 15.92 2.58
N GLY A 46 1.75 14.77 3.13
CA GLY A 46 0.59 14.03 2.66
C GLY A 46 0.36 12.68 3.33
N ARG A 47 -0.07 11.71 2.54
CA ARG A 47 -0.38 10.35 3.00
C ARG A 47 0.59 9.35 2.40
N LYS A 48 0.83 8.24 3.07
CA LYS A 48 1.61 7.11 2.55
C LYS A 48 0.69 5.91 2.39
N ARG A 49 0.70 5.32 1.21
CA ARG A 49 0.00 4.06 0.91
C ARG A 49 1.00 2.92 1.01
N HIS A 50 0.65 1.90 1.77
CA HIS A 50 1.36 0.63 1.87
C HIS A 50 0.51 -0.40 1.13
N ILE A 51 1.09 -1.09 0.16
CA ILE A 51 0.35 -1.95 -0.76
C ILE A 51 1.02 -3.31 -0.80
N VAL A 52 0.23 -4.37 -0.67
CA VAL A 52 0.65 -5.73 -1.05
C VAL A 52 0.00 -6.08 -2.39
N VAL A 53 0.79 -6.53 -3.34
CA VAL A 53 0.33 -7.18 -4.57
C VAL A 53 0.82 -8.63 -4.63
N ASP A 54 0.13 -9.49 -5.37
CA ASP A 54 0.71 -10.79 -5.71
C ASP A 54 1.75 -10.69 -6.83
N THR A 55 2.32 -11.83 -7.22
CA THR A 55 3.34 -11.93 -8.30
C THR A 55 2.84 -11.58 -9.69
N MET A 56 1.53 -11.38 -9.88
CA MET A 56 0.93 -10.87 -11.12
C MET A 56 0.59 -9.37 -11.03
N GLY A 57 0.93 -8.70 -9.91
CA GLY A 57 0.60 -7.31 -9.68
C GLY A 57 -0.84 -7.06 -9.21
N LEU A 58 -1.60 -8.10 -8.83
CA LEU A 58 -2.99 -7.94 -8.39
C LEU A 58 -3.05 -7.57 -6.90
N LEU A 59 -3.81 -6.52 -6.57
CA LEU A 59 -3.93 -5.96 -5.20
C LEU A 59 -4.48 -6.94 -4.17
N LEU A 60 -3.68 -7.22 -3.12
CA LEU A 60 -4.05 -7.99 -1.92
C LEU A 60 -4.63 -7.10 -0.84
N VAL A 61 -3.86 -6.13 -0.38
CA VAL A 61 -4.22 -5.25 0.73
C VAL A 61 -3.67 -3.86 0.44
N VAL A 62 -4.41 -2.83 0.87
CA VAL A 62 -3.97 -1.44 0.85
C VAL A 62 -4.24 -0.83 2.21
N VAL A 63 -3.21 -0.29 2.85
CA VAL A 63 -3.33 0.50 4.08
C VAL A 63 -2.81 1.90 3.82
N VAL A 64 -3.59 2.92 4.20
CA VAL A 64 -3.21 4.32 4.03
C VAL A 64 -2.97 4.95 5.39
N THR A 65 -1.80 5.57 5.56
CA THR A 65 -1.39 6.24 6.78
C THR A 65 -0.88 7.64 6.49
N VAL A 66 -0.50 8.40 7.53
CA VAL A 66 0.18 9.69 7.36
C VAL A 66 1.57 9.49 6.75
N ALA A 67 2.06 10.41 5.92
CA ALA A 67 3.31 10.16 5.20
C ALA A 67 4.57 10.07 6.07
N SER A 68 4.51 10.59 7.30
CA SER A 68 5.58 10.47 8.29
C SER A 68 5.73 9.07 8.89
N MET A 69 4.79 8.15 8.66
CA MET A 69 4.89 6.78 9.17
C MET A 69 6.06 6.04 8.51
N GLN A 70 6.85 5.31 9.30
CA GLN A 70 7.92 4.48 8.79
C GLN A 70 7.37 3.24 8.07
N ASP A 71 8.10 2.78 7.05
CA ASP A 71 7.67 1.68 6.19
C ASP A 71 7.57 0.36 6.97
N ARG A 72 8.40 0.17 8.00
CA ARG A 72 8.31 -0.97 8.92
C ARG A 72 6.97 -1.02 9.66
N ASP A 73 6.56 0.10 10.25
CA ASP A 73 5.31 0.19 11.01
C ASP A 73 4.10 0.07 10.08
N GLY A 74 4.21 0.67 8.89
CA GLY A 74 3.22 0.54 7.83
C GLY A 74 3.06 -0.90 7.34
N ALA A 75 4.16 -1.62 7.11
CA ALA A 75 4.17 -3.02 6.71
C ALA A 75 3.57 -3.93 7.79
N PHE A 76 3.86 -3.67 9.08
CA PHE A 76 3.24 -4.42 10.17
C PHE A 76 1.71 -4.27 10.18
N ARG A 77 1.22 -3.02 10.06
CA ARG A 77 -0.24 -2.77 9.95
C ARG A 77 -0.86 -3.41 8.71
N LEU A 78 -0.13 -3.41 7.60
CA LEU A 78 -0.56 -4.00 6.34
C LEU A 78 -0.70 -5.53 6.41
N LEU A 79 0.21 -6.20 7.12
CA LEU A 79 0.17 -7.66 7.30
C LEU A 79 -0.85 -8.12 8.35
N ALA A 80 -1.29 -7.22 9.23
CA ALA A 80 -2.28 -7.49 10.26
C ALA A 80 -3.73 -7.16 9.83
N ALA A 81 -3.92 -6.63 8.62
CA ALA A 81 -5.22 -6.28 8.05
C ALA A 81 -5.88 -7.46 7.34
#